data_AF-Q47J29-F1
#
_entry.id   AF-Q47J29-F1
#
_cell.length_a   1.000
_cell.length_b   1.000
_cell.length_c   1.000
_cell.angle_alpha   90.00
_cell.angle_beta   90.00
_cell.angle_gamma   90.00
#
_symmetry.space_group_name_H-M   'P 1'
#
loop_
_entity.id
_entity.type
_entity.pdbx_description
1 polymer ?
#
loop_
_entity_poly.entity_id
_entity_poly.type
_entity_poly.pdbx_seq_one_letter_code
_entity_poly.pdbx_strand_id
1 'polypeptide(L)'
;MNFRHIVIGCLMLGLFLTTCASAAGQFDWQTDCVGRFTLALPGKVEVAMLVNKAFENPDDDPMYPTDAAITFLGGRGMAYYHFSDVIETSGNTSGNATRSTQSIGVGAVHLTTGPRADKAEFERFQRAMDSYYTQTKRRLINSVSKKDNEQVPFIEMMASPFSHSHAWKWHASYYLLWRDDRLFSYKYSETDPSAFPTPQYISDHIRSREIFEVPKEQGLCLHHAFLPDDGTLPRAVAMTYRLIDHPEIEIYFSDNFTNGDEKASPEKIINDFWESQGRGRYAKKLQLINPHIPGVVHFPDVELAGFKGKRSLVEITNPDGSLDHGYFAFVRGDKTPKDDRPDLTLYVVGKNVNATGTPLSKDQIEEIANHIASSIRRR
;
A
#
# COMPACT_ATOMS: atom_id res chain seq x y z
N MET A 1 69.23 33.45 -47.97
CA MET A 1 68.00 33.96 -47.32
C MET A 1 66.86 33.07 -47.81
N ASN A 2 66.49 31.98 -47.13
CA ASN A 2 65.62 31.87 -45.93
C ASN A 2 64.25 32.54 -46.18
N PHE A 3 63.08 31.90 -46.07
CA PHE A 3 62.62 30.80 -45.20
C PHE A 3 61.52 29.95 -45.87
N ARG A 4 61.56 28.63 -45.63
CA ARG A 4 60.44 27.69 -45.78
C ARG A 4 59.39 27.97 -44.69
N HIS A 5 58.10 27.87 -44.99
CA HIS A 5 57.06 27.75 -43.97
C HIS A 5 56.39 26.39 -44.06
N ILE A 6 56.44 25.72 -42.91
CA ILE A 6 55.90 24.42 -42.57
C ILE A 6 54.42 24.63 -42.27
N VAL A 7 53.52 23.88 -42.93
CA VAL A 7 52.12 23.77 -42.51
C VAL A 7 51.98 22.45 -41.76
N ILE A 8 51.86 22.57 -40.44
CA ILE A 8 51.60 21.47 -39.50
C ILE A 8 50.13 21.07 -39.63
N GLY A 9 49.91 19.78 -39.89
CA GLY A 9 48.59 19.16 -39.90
C GLY A 9 48.01 19.10 -38.48
N CYS A 10 46.75 19.50 -38.35
CA CYS A 10 45.96 19.27 -37.15
C CYS A 10 45.05 18.06 -37.39
N LEU A 11 45.53 16.89 -36.97
CA LEU A 11 44.77 15.65 -36.94
C LEU A 11 43.71 15.76 -35.84
N MET A 12 42.48 16.11 -36.21
CA MET A 12 41.32 16.05 -35.30
C MET A 12 40.89 14.59 -35.15
N LEU A 13 41.44 13.93 -34.14
CA LEU A 13 40.99 12.62 -33.68
C LEU A 13 39.64 12.80 -32.97
N GLY A 14 38.55 12.61 -33.71
CA GLY A 14 37.20 12.59 -33.15
C GLY A 14 37.02 11.34 -32.27
N LEU A 15 37.14 11.51 -30.96
CA LEU A 15 36.66 10.54 -29.99
C LEU A 15 35.13 10.42 -30.15
N PHE A 16 34.67 9.35 -30.79
CA PHE A 16 33.30 8.89 -30.63
C PHE A 16 33.16 8.34 -29.21
N LEU A 17 32.75 9.20 -28.28
CA LEU A 17 32.16 8.75 -27.02
C LEU A 17 30.82 8.10 -27.38
N THR A 18 30.85 6.78 -27.55
CA THR A 18 29.65 5.97 -27.58
C THR A 18 28.99 6.11 -26.21
N THR A 19 28.04 7.03 -26.09
CA THR A 19 27.14 7.04 -24.94
C THR A 19 26.37 5.74 -24.99
N CYS A 20 26.68 4.81 -24.10
CA CYS A 20 25.74 3.78 -23.71
C CYS A 20 24.51 4.49 -23.16
N ALA A 21 23.55 4.79 -24.03
CA ALA A 21 22.18 5.01 -23.60
C ALA A 21 21.78 3.72 -22.91
N SER A 22 21.67 3.77 -21.57
CA SER A 22 21.02 2.70 -20.83
C SER A 22 19.64 2.54 -21.46
N ALA A 23 19.33 1.33 -21.90
CA ALA A 23 18.01 0.96 -22.39
C ALA A 23 17.02 0.86 -21.20
N ALA A 24 16.97 1.90 -20.37
CA ALA A 24 15.83 2.15 -19.52
C ALA A 24 14.70 2.55 -20.48
N GLY A 25 13.63 1.77 -20.48
CA GLY A 25 12.41 2.16 -21.19
C GLY A 25 12.06 3.58 -20.75
N GLN A 26 11.77 4.46 -21.70
CA GLN A 26 11.33 5.81 -21.42
C GLN A 26 9.93 5.71 -20.79
N PHE A 27 9.87 5.51 -19.47
CA PHE A 27 8.61 5.48 -18.74
C PHE A 27 7.99 6.87 -18.79
N ASP A 28 6.68 6.91 -19.02
CA ASP A 28 5.89 8.11 -18.84
C ASP A 28 5.59 8.27 -17.35
N TRP A 29 6.29 9.19 -16.68
CA TRP A 29 6.21 9.34 -15.23
C TRP A 29 5.01 10.21 -14.84
N GLN A 30 4.13 9.65 -14.03
CA GLN A 30 2.94 10.34 -13.52
C GLN A 30 3.01 10.47 -12.00
N THR A 31 2.50 11.58 -11.45
CA THR A 31 2.51 11.82 -10.01
C THR A 31 1.21 11.36 -9.38
N ASP A 32 1.29 10.54 -8.35
CA ASP A 32 0.16 10.23 -7.46
C ASP A 32 0.47 10.69 -6.02
N CYS A 33 -0.47 10.47 -5.09
CA CYS A 33 -0.29 10.80 -3.68
C CYS A 33 -0.71 9.68 -2.72
N VAL A 34 0.00 9.59 -1.59
CA VAL A 34 -0.23 8.62 -0.50
C VAL A 34 -0.05 9.36 0.82
N GLY A 35 -1.08 9.36 1.65
CA GLY A 35 -1.12 10.17 2.87
C GLY A 35 -0.87 11.65 2.54
N ARG A 36 0.20 12.22 3.10
CA ARG A 36 0.62 13.61 2.86
C ARG A 36 1.76 13.76 1.86
N PHE A 37 2.10 12.70 1.15
CA PHE A 37 3.21 12.71 0.21
C PHE A 37 2.72 12.50 -1.22
N THR A 38 3.52 12.99 -2.14
CA THR A 38 3.44 12.71 -3.58
C THR A 38 4.61 11.82 -3.97
N LEU A 39 4.43 11.02 -5.01
CA LEU A 39 5.46 10.18 -5.62
C LEU A 39 5.19 10.05 -7.12
N ALA A 40 6.26 10.00 -7.90
CA ALA A 40 6.18 9.67 -9.32
C ALA A 40 6.14 8.15 -9.49
N LEU A 41 5.29 7.66 -10.37
CA LEU A 41 5.15 6.25 -10.73
C LEU A 41 5.39 6.08 -12.24
N PRO A 42 6.03 4.97 -12.67
CA PRO A 42 6.33 4.77 -14.07
C PRO A 42 5.11 4.22 -14.82
N GLY A 43 4.75 4.85 -15.92
CA GLY A 43 3.71 4.37 -16.84
C GLY A 43 2.32 4.34 -16.21
N LYS A 44 1.53 3.35 -16.65
CA LYS A 44 0.18 3.11 -16.10
C LYS A 44 0.28 2.12 -14.96
N VAL A 45 -0.48 2.39 -13.91
CA VAL A 45 -0.54 1.55 -12.72
C VAL A 45 -1.97 1.19 -12.41
N GLU A 46 -2.14 0.06 -11.74
CA GLU A 46 -3.31 -0.23 -10.94
C GLU A 46 -2.94 -0.22 -9.45
N VAL A 47 -3.92 0.04 -8.60
CA VAL A 47 -3.75 0.00 -7.15
C VAL A 47 -4.41 -1.27 -6.66
N ALA A 48 -3.70 -2.05 -5.85
CA ALA A 48 -4.32 -3.20 -5.21
C ALA A 48 -5.51 -2.70 -4.37
N MET A 49 -6.58 -3.48 -4.28
CA MET A 49 -7.77 -3.09 -3.53
C MET A 49 -8.32 -4.29 -2.77
N LEU A 50 -9.15 -4.01 -1.76
CA LEU A 50 -9.92 -5.02 -1.04
C LEU A 50 -11.11 -5.51 -1.85
N VAL A 51 -10.91 -5.92 -3.10
CA VAL A 51 -12.00 -6.42 -3.94
C VAL A 51 -11.47 -7.08 -5.20
N ASN A 52 -11.63 -8.41 -5.32
CA ASN A 52 -11.84 -8.99 -6.65
C ASN A 52 -12.65 -10.30 -6.74
N LYS A 53 -13.47 -10.66 -5.75
CA LYS A 53 -14.44 -11.78 -5.90
C LYS A 53 -15.79 -11.53 -5.24
N ALA A 54 -15.76 -10.79 -4.12
CA ALA A 54 -16.95 -10.37 -3.37
C ALA A 54 -18.03 -9.63 -4.20
N PHE A 55 -17.62 -8.91 -5.24
CA PHE A 55 -18.50 -8.10 -6.07
C PHE A 55 -18.79 -8.73 -7.44
N GLU A 56 -17.94 -9.65 -7.90
CA GLU A 56 -18.09 -10.33 -9.18
C GLU A 56 -19.13 -11.47 -9.11
N ASN A 57 -19.23 -12.16 -7.96
CA ASN A 57 -20.23 -13.21 -7.71
C ASN A 57 -21.01 -12.98 -6.40
N PRO A 58 -21.94 -12.01 -6.36
CA PRO A 58 -22.85 -11.83 -5.23
C PRO A 58 -23.90 -12.97 -5.10
N ASP A 59 -23.98 -13.85 -6.10
CA ASP A 59 -24.83 -15.05 -6.12
C ASP A 59 -24.16 -16.28 -5.48
N ASP A 60 -22.86 -16.20 -5.11
CA ASP A 60 -22.23 -17.20 -4.25
C ASP A 60 -22.86 -17.08 -2.85
N ASP A 61 -23.92 -17.87 -2.64
CA ASP A 61 -24.75 -18.03 -1.44
C ASP A 61 -24.69 -16.88 -0.40
N PRO A 62 -25.77 -16.08 -0.22
CA PRO A 62 -25.86 -15.09 0.86
C PRO A 62 -25.70 -15.67 2.28
N MET A 63 -25.53 -17.00 2.43
CA MET A 63 -25.08 -17.68 3.64
C MET A 63 -23.62 -17.39 4.03
N TYR A 64 -22.75 -16.96 3.10
CA TYR A 64 -21.33 -16.69 3.35
C TYR A 64 -20.76 -15.58 2.45
N PRO A 65 -20.78 -14.29 2.86
CA PRO A 65 -19.95 -13.30 2.17
C PRO A 65 -18.50 -13.75 2.18
N THR A 66 -17.80 -13.54 1.06
CA THR A 66 -16.39 -13.91 0.95
C THR A 66 -15.56 -13.25 2.07
N ASP A 67 -14.46 -13.86 2.47
CA ASP A 67 -13.53 -13.29 3.45
C ASP A 67 -13.07 -11.87 3.05
N ALA A 68 -12.99 -11.57 1.75
CA ALA A 68 -12.70 -10.24 1.22
C ALA A 68 -13.78 -9.19 1.59
N ALA A 69 -15.06 -9.54 1.48
CA ALA A 69 -16.17 -8.64 1.84
C ALA A 69 -16.19 -8.34 3.36
N ILE A 70 -15.92 -9.35 4.19
CA ILE A 70 -15.81 -9.19 5.65
C ILE A 70 -14.62 -8.29 6.00
N THR A 71 -13.51 -8.45 5.28
CA THR A 71 -12.28 -7.68 5.48
C THR A 71 -12.41 -6.23 5.04
N PHE A 72 -13.15 -5.96 3.96
CA PHE A 72 -13.50 -4.61 3.53
C PHE A 72 -14.13 -3.81 4.66
N LEU A 73 -15.01 -4.41 5.46
CA LEU A 73 -15.60 -3.75 6.64
C LEU A 73 -14.70 -3.76 7.89
N GLY A 74 -13.43 -4.15 7.82
CA GLY A 74 -12.57 -4.21 9.00
C GLY A 74 -12.93 -5.35 9.97
N GLY A 75 -13.54 -6.42 9.47
CA GLY A 75 -13.75 -7.68 10.18
C GLY A 75 -12.45 -8.47 10.38
N ARG A 76 -12.51 -9.55 11.19
CA ARG A 76 -11.37 -10.46 11.34
C ARG A 76 -11.27 -11.36 10.10
N GLY A 77 -10.25 -11.15 9.28
CA GLY A 77 -9.89 -11.96 8.13
C GLY A 77 -8.47 -11.61 7.70
N MET A 78 -7.73 -12.57 7.12
CA MET A 78 -6.46 -12.26 6.48
C MET A 78 -6.77 -11.48 5.20
N ALA A 79 -6.56 -10.17 5.26
CA ALA A 79 -6.68 -9.26 4.14
C ALA A 79 -5.58 -9.57 3.11
N TYR A 80 -5.89 -10.38 2.11
CA TYR A 80 -5.10 -10.46 0.90
C TYR A 80 -5.59 -9.35 -0.03
N TYR A 81 -4.74 -8.37 -0.29
CA TYR A 81 -5.03 -7.29 -1.22
C TYR A 81 -4.75 -7.79 -2.61
N HIS A 82 -5.79 -8.02 -3.40
CA HIS A 82 -5.65 -8.63 -4.72
C HIS A 82 -5.51 -7.55 -5.80
N PHE A 83 -4.60 -7.80 -6.74
CA PHE A 83 -4.77 -7.31 -8.11
C PHE A 83 -5.73 -8.27 -8.82
N SER A 84 -6.51 -7.77 -9.79
CA SER A 84 -7.71 -8.47 -10.29
C SER A 84 -7.45 -9.86 -10.89
N ASP A 85 -6.23 -10.12 -11.34
CA ASP A 85 -5.80 -11.35 -12.01
C ASP A 85 -4.87 -12.24 -11.16
N VAL A 86 -4.55 -11.87 -9.90
CA VAL A 86 -3.58 -12.61 -9.08
C VAL A 86 -4.27 -13.51 -8.05
N ILE A 87 -4.06 -14.82 -8.19
CA ILE A 87 -4.55 -15.87 -7.27
C ILE A 87 -3.87 -15.77 -5.89
N GLU A 88 -2.64 -15.28 -5.81
CA GLU A 88 -1.90 -15.08 -4.55
C GLU A 88 -1.15 -13.74 -4.55
N THR A 89 -1.67 -12.76 -3.82
CA THR A 89 -0.86 -11.62 -3.37
C THR A 89 -0.17 -12.01 -2.08
N SER A 90 1.16 -11.96 -2.10
CA SER A 90 2.07 -12.32 -1.01
C SER A 90 1.60 -11.84 0.37
N GLY A 91 1.40 -12.78 1.30
CA GLY A 91 1.27 -12.46 2.72
C GLY A 91 0.63 -13.55 3.56
N ASN A 92 1.30 -14.70 3.75
CA ASN A 92 0.96 -15.58 4.86
C ASN A 92 1.27 -14.84 6.18
N THR A 93 0.25 -14.26 6.83
CA THR A 93 0.39 -13.51 8.08
C THR A 93 0.34 -14.44 9.29
N SER A 94 1.47 -15.04 9.64
CA SER A 94 1.69 -15.53 11.00
C SER A 94 2.41 -14.45 11.83
N GLY A 95 1.64 -13.67 12.58
CA GLY A 95 2.12 -12.79 13.65
C GLY A 95 2.57 -11.39 13.19
N ASN A 96 1.86 -10.36 13.64
CA ASN A 96 2.07 -8.92 13.39
C ASN A 96 1.61 -8.43 12.01
N ALA A 97 0.29 -8.28 11.88
CA ALA A 97 -0.42 -7.72 10.73
C ALA A 97 -0.17 -6.20 10.54
N THR A 98 1.07 -5.82 10.21
CA THR A 98 1.44 -4.47 9.73
C THR A 98 1.98 -4.47 8.29
N ARG A 99 1.86 -5.59 7.56
CA ARG A 99 2.64 -5.82 6.32
C ARG A 99 1.83 -6.05 5.04
N SER A 100 0.54 -5.74 5.05
CA SER A 100 -0.25 -5.66 3.81
C SER A 100 -1.36 -4.60 3.86
N THR A 101 -1.54 -3.88 4.97
CA THR A 101 -2.75 -3.12 5.25
C THR A 101 -2.89 -1.85 4.38
N GLN A 102 -3.68 -1.91 3.31
CA GLN A 102 -4.41 -0.74 2.79
C GLN A 102 -5.68 -0.44 3.61
N SER A 103 -5.74 -0.90 4.85
CA SER A 103 -6.63 -0.34 5.87
C SER A 103 -5.87 0.80 6.51
N ILE A 104 -6.41 2.00 6.39
CA ILE A 104 -5.71 3.21 6.76
C ILE A 104 -6.14 3.57 8.17
N GLY A 105 -5.16 3.55 9.09
CA GLY A 105 -5.36 4.06 10.44
C GLY A 105 -5.38 5.59 10.39
N VAL A 106 -6.50 6.21 10.70
CA VAL A 106 -6.64 7.65 10.81
C VAL A 106 -7.18 7.95 12.21
N GLY A 107 -6.30 8.28 13.16
CA GLY A 107 -6.66 8.34 14.58
C GLY A 107 -7.24 7.01 15.07
N ALA A 108 -8.51 7.02 15.54
CA ALA A 108 -9.25 5.85 16.02
C ALA A 108 -10.06 5.11 14.93
N VAL A 109 -9.86 5.49 13.66
CA VAL A 109 -10.62 4.98 12.52
C VAL A 109 -9.74 4.07 11.66
N HIS A 110 -10.30 2.95 11.19
CA HIS A 110 -9.76 2.23 10.05
C HIS A 110 -10.63 2.47 8.83
N LEU A 111 -10.10 3.14 7.82
CA LEU A 111 -10.82 3.51 6.60
C LEU A 111 -10.30 2.71 5.40
N THR A 112 -11.22 2.27 4.56
CA THR A 112 -10.97 1.49 3.35
C THR A 112 -11.84 1.99 2.20
N THR A 113 -11.28 2.03 1.00
CA THR A 113 -12.00 2.38 -0.22
C THR A 113 -12.38 1.13 -1.02
N GLY A 114 -13.61 1.09 -1.50
CA GLY A 114 -14.18 -0.01 -2.26
C GLY A 114 -14.24 0.28 -3.76
N PRO A 115 -14.84 -0.62 -4.54
CA PRO A 115 -15.00 -0.45 -5.98
C PRO A 115 -15.98 0.69 -6.27
N ARG A 116 -16.00 1.12 -7.54
CA ARG A 116 -17.14 1.90 -8.02
C ARG A 116 -18.41 1.05 -7.92
N ALA A 117 -19.51 1.69 -7.57
CA ALA A 117 -20.80 1.06 -7.39
C ALA A 117 -21.91 2.04 -7.76
N ASP A 118 -22.94 1.57 -8.44
CA ASP A 118 -24.20 2.30 -8.52
C ASP A 118 -25.06 2.09 -7.26
N LYS A 119 -26.21 2.78 -7.20
CA LYS A 119 -27.15 2.66 -6.08
C LYS A 119 -27.65 1.22 -5.87
N ALA A 120 -27.97 0.50 -6.94
CA ALA A 120 -28.48 -0.86 -6.85
C ALA A 120 -27.40 -1.83 -6.34
N GLU A 121 -26.14 -1.60 -6.72
CA GLU A 121 -24.98 -2.34 -6.23
C GLU A 121 -24.70 -2.07 -4.75
N PHE A 122 -24.80 -0.80 -4.32
CA PHE A 122 -24.72 -0.44 -2.90
C PHE A 122 -25.81 -1.13 -2.08
N GLU A 123 -27.08 -1.05 -2.51
CA GLU A 123 -28.19 -1.69 -1.81
C GLU A 123 -28.07 -3.22 -1.78
N ARG A 124 -27.53 -3.83 -2.85
CA ARG A 124 -27.23 -5.27 -2.89
C ARG A 124 -26.16 -5.63 -1.86
N PHE A 125 -25.07 -4.87 -1.81
CA PHE A 125 -23.99 -5.11 -0.85
C PHE A 125 -24.48 -4.94 0.60
N GLN A 126 -25.29 -3.91 0.85
CA GLN A 126 -25.95 -3.71 2.14
C GLN A 126 -26.75 -4.94 2.57
N ARG A 127 -27.64 -5.46 1.70
CA ARG A 127 -28.46 -6.65 2.01
C ARG A 127 -27.62 -7.90 2.29
N ALA A 128 -26.53 -8.09 1.54
CA ALA A 128 -25.61 -9.21 1.77
C ALA A 128 -24.97 -9.12 3.17
N MET A 129 -24.56 -7.92 3.58
CA MET A 129 -23.97 -7.70 4.91
C MET A 129 -24.99 -7.83 6.04
N ASP A 130 -26.23 -7.36 5.86
CA ASP A 130 -27.32 -7.55 6.81
C ASP A 130 -27.61 -9.04 7.05
N SER A 131 -27.64 -9.83 5.98
CA SER A 131 -27.76 -11.29 6.04
C SER A 131 -26.63 -11.91 6.85
N TYR A 132 -25.38 -11.52 6.58
CA TYR A 132 -24.21 -12.03 7.29
C TYR A 132 -24.23 -11.73 8.79
N TYR A 133 -24.47 -10.48 9.17
CA TYR A 133 -24.49 -10.08 10.57
C TYR A 133 -25.66 -10.74 11.33
N THR A 134 -26.83 -10.88 10.69
CA THR A 134 -27.98 -11.59 11.24
C THR A 134 -27.67 -13.06 11.49
N GLN A 135 -27.04 -13.74 10.54
CA GLN A 135 -26.66 -15.14 10.67
C GLN A 135 -25.56 -15.33 11.71
N THR A 136 -24.55 -14.46 11.72
CA THR A 136 -23.45 -14.48 12.70
C THR A 136 -24.00 -14.31 14.12
N LYS A 137 -24.92 -13.35 14.32
CA LYS A 137 -25.64 -13.17 15.59
C LYS A 137 -26.37 -14.45 16.01
N ARG A 138 -27.10 -15.09 15.10
CA ARG A 138 -27.81 -16.36 15.37
C ARG A 138 -26.84 -17.49 15.75
N ARG A 139 -25.72 -17.64 15.03
CA ARG A 139 -24.68 -18.64 15.33
C ARG A 139 -24.07 -18.41 16.72
N LEU A 140 -23.74 -17.16 17.05
CA LEU A 140 -23.16 -16.79 18.34
C LEU A 140 -24.13 -17.07 19.49
N ILE A 141 -25.41 -16.68 19.37
CA ILE A 141 -26.44 -17.00 20.36
C ILE A 141 -26.54 -18.52 20.60
N ASN A 142 -26.58 -19.32 19.52
CA ASN A 142 -26.64 -20.78 19.60
C ASN A 142 -25.36 -21.42 20.20
N SER A 143 -24.21 -20.75 20.10
CA SER A 143 -22.95 -21.22 20.70
C SER A 143 -22.81 -20.86 22.17
N VAL A 144 -23.30 -19.67 22.56
CA VAL A 144 -23.25 -19.18 23.96
C VAL A 144 -24.32 -19.88 24.80
N SER A 145 -25.49 -20.20 24.24
CA SER A 145 -26.50 -21.01 24.94
C SER A 145 -26.03 -22.43 25.29
N LYS A 146 -24.85 -22.86 24.82
CA LYS A 146 -24.22 -24.15 25.16
C LYS A 146 -23.09 -24.02 26.18
N LYS A 147 -22.70 -22.81 26.57
CA LYS A 147 -21.64 -22.53 27.54
C LYS A 147 -22.18 -21.53 28.58
N ASP A 148 -22.53 -22.03 29.75
CA ASP A 148 -22.96 -21.19 30.87
C ASP A 148 -21.85 -20.15 31.18
N ASN A 149 -22.22 -18.86 31.21
CA ASN A 149 -21.42 -17.69 31.65
C ASN A 149 -20.53 -16.90 30.65
N GLU A 150 -20.75 -16.93 29.33
CA GLU A 150 -20.16 -15.88 28.46
C GLU A 150 -21.18 -14.81 28.03
N GLN A 151 -20.78 -13.53 28.09
CA GLN A 151 -21.57 -12.44 27.52
C GLN A 151 -21.74 -12.67 26.01
N VAL A 152 -22.99 -12.74 25.54
CA VAL A 152 -23.29 -12.86 24.12
C VAL A 152 -22.68 -11.66 23.38
N PRO A 153 -21.87 -11.86 22.32
CA PRO A 153 -21.38 -10.74 21.54
C PRO A 153 -22.58 -9.98 20.92
N PHE A 154 -22.67 -8.69 21.21
CA PHE A 154 -23.77 -7.84 20.73
C PHE A 154 -23.52 -7.45 19.28
N ILE A 155 -24.27 -8.01 18.34
CA ILE A 155 -24.34 -7.52 16.96
C ILE A 155 -25.69 -6.80 16.78
N GLU A 156 -25.65 -5.55 16.37
CA GLU A 156 -26.82 -4.71 16.11
C GLU A 156 -26.71 -4.01 14.75
N MET A 157 -27.80 -4.06 13.97
CA MET A 157 -27.95 -3.21 12.79
C MET A 157 -28.40 -1.83 13.28
N MET A 158 -27.68 -0.79 12.91
CA MET A 158 -27.98 0.58 13.33
C MET A 158 -28.57 1.36 12.16
N ALA A 159 -29.56 2.20 12.45
CA ALA A 159 -29.90 3.27 11.53
C ALA A 159 -28.67 4.18 11.40
N SER A 160 -28.11 4.29 10.19
CA SER A 160 -27.04 5.24 9.95
C SER A 160 -27.64 6.64 9.87
N PRO A 161 -27.14 7.63 10.64
CA PRO A 161 -27.64 9.00 10.55
C PRO A 161 -27.14 9.73 9.29
N PHE A 162 -26.24 9.12 8.51
CA PHE A 162 -25.65 9.73 7.33
C PHE A 162 -26.43 9.33 6.06
N SER A 163 -26.39 10.19 5.04
CA SER A 163 -27.04 9.90 3.77
C SER A 163 -26.29 8.78 3.03
N HIS A 164 -27.03 7.89 2.38
CA HIS A 164 -26.45 6.82 1.55
C HIS A 164 -25.44 5.94 2.31
N SER A 165 -25.74 5.65 3.57
CA SER A 165 -24.90 4.83 4.42
C SER A 165 -25.70 3.78 5.17
N HIS A 166 -24.98 2.76 5.62
CA HIS A 166 -25.49 1.73 6.50
C HIS A 166 -24.48 1.47 7.62
N ALA A 167 -24.96 1.08 8.80
CA ALA A 167 -24.08 0.87 9.94
C ALA A 167 -24.43 -0.39 10.75
N TRP A 168 -23.41 -1.03 11.26
CA TRP A 168 -23.51 -2.17 12.16
C TRP A 168 -22.66 -1.93 13.41
N LYS A 169 -23.13 -2.41 14.56
CA LYS A 169 -22.39 -2.39 15.81
C LYS A 169 -22.04 -3.81 16.21
N TRP A 170 -20.77 -4.02 16.53
CA TRP A 170 -20.31 -5.23 17.20
C TRP A 170 -19.47 -4.89 18.42
N HIS A 171 -18.14 -5.02 18.34
CA HIS A 171 -17.18 -4.49 19.31
C HIS A 171 -16.70 -3.07 18.97
N ALA A 172 -17.10 -2.58 17.80
CA ALA A 172 -16.85 -1.26 17.25
C ALA A 172 -18.06 -0.89 16.38
N SER A 173 -18.15 0.36 15.97
CA SER A 173 -19.12 0.79 14.97
C SER A 173 -18.50 0.64 13.58
N TYR A 174 -19.25 0.03 12.67
CA TYR A 174 -18.87 -0.24 11.29
C TYR A 174 -19.81 0.51 10.37
N TYR A 175 -19.25 1.24 9.42
CA TYR A 175 -20.01 2.05 8.48
C TYR A 175 -19.67 1.63 7.05
N LEU A 176 -20.71 1.50 6.24
CA LEU A 176 -20.64 1.43 4.79
C LEU A 176 -21.23 2.72 4.26
N LEU A 177 -20.53 3.39 3.36
CA LEU A 177 -20.94 4.64 2.73
C LEU A 177 -20.89 4.47 1.21
N TRP A 178 -21.90 4.99 0.52
CA TRP A 178 -21.89 5.15 -0.93
C TRP A 178 -21.87 6.63 -1.29
N ARG A 179 -20.84 7.03 -2.03
CA ARG A 179 -20.59 8.41 -2.43
C ARG A 179 -19.72 8.45 -3.67
N ASP A 180 -19.95 9.43 -4.55
CA ASP A 180 -19.21 9.61 -5.80
C ASP A 180 -19.12 8.31 -6.63
N ASP A 181 -20.24 7.60 -6.72
CA ASP A 181 -20.35 6.29 -7.38
C ASP A 181 -19.33 5.26 -6.87
N ARG A 182 -18.97 5.31 -5.59
CA ARG A 182 -17.97 4.45 -4.95
C ARG A 182 -18.38 4.05 -3.54
N LEU A 183 -17.96 2.86 -3.14
CA LEU A 183 -18.12 2.39 -1.77
C LEU A 183 -16.95 2.81 -0.90
N PHE A 184 -17.24 3.17 0.34
CA PHE A 184 -16.26 3.36 1.41
C PHE A 184 -16.71 2.56 2.62
N SER A 185 -15.76 2.04 3.37
CA SER A 185 -16.05 1.41 4.64
C SER A 185 -15.11 1.92 5.70
N TYR A 186 -15.62 2.07 6.92
CA TYR A 186 -14.76 2.36 8.04
C TYR A 186 -15.23 1.75 9.34
N LYS A 187 -14.25 1.36 10.15
CA LYS A 187 -14.42 0.91 11.53
C LYS A 187 -14.04 2.05 12.47
N TYR A 188 -14.93 2.37 13.41
CA TYR A 188 -14.74 3.39 14.43
C TYR A 188 -14.73 2.77 15.83
N SER A 189 -13.63 2.96 16.56
CA SER A 189 -13.53 2.52 17.95
C SER A 189 -14.17 3.55 18.89
N GLU A 190 -15.27 3.16 19.55
CA GLU A 190 -15.99 4.03 20.50
C GLU A 190 -15.25 4.23 21.83
N THR A 191 -14.10 3.58 22.02
CA THR A 191 -13.28 3.70 23.24
C THR A 191 -12.69 5.09 23.43
N ASP A 192 -12.64 5.91 22.38
CA ASP A 192 -12.28 7.31 22.44
C ASP A 192 -13.26 8.13 21.57
N PRO A 193 -14.44 8.51 22.10
CA PRO A 193 -15.44 9.28 21.37
C PRO A 193 -14.99 10.72 21.07
N SER A 194 -13.87 11.17 21.64
CA SER A 194 -13.24 12.45 21.33
C SER A 194 -12.23 12.36 20.17
N ALA A 195 -11.92 11.15 19.70
CA ALA A 195 -10.99 10.93 18.63
C ALA A 195 -11.51 11.53 17.31
N PHE A 196 -10.67 12.36 16.69
CA PHE A 196 -10.83 12.85 15.33
C PHE A 196 -10.12 11.90 14.34
N PRO A 197 -10.68 11.65 13.14
CA PRO A 197 -11.93 12.20 12.63
C PRO A 197 -13.16 11.45 13.15
N THR A 198 -14.25 12.19 13.39
CA THR A 198 -15.51 11.60 13.81
C THR A 198 -16.20 10.88 12.65
N PRO A 199 -17.11 9.92 12.90
CA PRO A 199 -17.91 9.29 11.84
C PRO A 199 -18.68 10.30 10.97
N GLN A 200 -19.20 11.38 11.57
CA GLN A 200 -19.85 12.47 10.84
C GLN A 200 -18.85 13.19 9.94
N TYR A 201 -17.67 13.53 10.44
CA TYR A 201 -16.65 14.22 9.64
C TYR A 201 -16.25 13.41 8.41
N ILE A 202 -15.96 12.12 8.59
CA ILE A 202 -15.64 11.21 7.47
C ILE A 202 -16.81 11.18 6.50
N SER A 203 -18.01 10.94 7.01
CA SER A 203 -19.21 10.83 6.18
C SER A 203 -19.54 12.11 5.45
N ASP A 204 -19.12 13.29 5.91
CA ASP A 204 -19.36 14.55 5.22
C ASP A 204 -18.26 14.89 4.21
N HIS A 205 -17.00 14.51 4.48
CA HIS A 205 -15.85 15.07 3.77
C HIS A 205 -15.06 14.08 2.91
N ILE A 206 -15.18 12.76 3.16
CA ILE A 206 -14.54 11.79 2.28
C ILE A 206 -15.11 11.90 0.88
N ARG A 207 -14.25 11.80 -0.13
CA ARG A 207 -14.64 11.79 -1.54
C ARG A 207 -13.77 10.86 -2.36
N SER A 208 -14.30 10.42 -3.50
CA SER A 208 -13.52 9.65 -4.47
C SER A 208 -12.46 10.53 -5.15
N ARG A 209 -11.36 9.91 -5.58
CA ARG A 209 -10.37 10.50 -6.50
C ARG A 209 -9.89 9.43 -7.47
N GLU A 210 -9.43 9.82 -8.64
CA GLU A 210 -8.76 8.91 -9.55
C GLU A 210 -7.26 8.75 -9.20
N ILE A 211 -6.66 7.66 -9.68
CA ILE A 211 -5.20 7.51 -9.61
C ILE A 211 -4.57 8.61 -10.47
N PHE A 212 -3.48 9.21 -9.97
CA PHE A 212 -2.84 10.40 -10.53
C PHE A 212 -3.63 11.71 -10.36
N GLU A 213 -4.83 11.68 -9.78
CA GLU A 213 -5.49 12.88 -9.30
C GLU A 213 -4.90 13.26 -7.93
N VAL A 214 -4.08 14.32 -7.91
CA VAL A 214 -3.44 14.84 -6.70
C VAL A 214 -4.21 16.07 -6.17
N PRO A 215 -4.94 15.95 -5.04
CA PRO A 215 -5.68 17.07 -4.49
C PRO A 215 -4.75 18.17 -3.99
N LYS A 216 -5.06 19.43 -4.33
CA LYS A 216 -4.29 20.60 -3.92
C LYS A 216 -4.53 21.03 -2.47
N GLU A 217 -5.59 20.53 -1.86
CA GLU A 217 -5.96 20.87 -0.49
C GLU A 217 -5.27 19.97 0.55
N GLN A 218 -5.20 20.50 1.77
CA GLN A 218 -4.66 19.81 2.94
C GLN A 218 -5.54 18.59 3.26
N GLY A 219 -4.91 17.43 3.49
CA GLY A 219 -5.62 16.20 3.77
C GLY A 219 -4.79 14.94 3.50
N LEU A 220 -5.47 13.80 3.49
CA LEU A 220 -4.88 12.49 3.31
C LEU A 220 -5.32 11.89 1.97
N CYS A 221 -4.35 11.57 1.13
CA CYS A 221 -4.58 10.73 -0.04
C CYS A 221 -4.63 9.27 0.37
N LEU A 222 -5.73 8.62 0.04
CA LEU A 222 -5.97 7.21 0.24
C LEU A 222 -6.05 6.55 -1.13
N HIS A 223 -6.10 5.22 -1.20
CA HIS A 223 -6.38 4.55 -2.46
C HIS A 223 -7.78 4.95 -2.95
N HIS A 224 -7.86 5.55 -4.15
CA HIS A 224 -9.09 6.06 -4.76
C HIS A 224 -9.95 7.01 -3.89
N ALA A 225 -9.40 7.57 -2.82
CA ALA A 225 -10.13 8.49 -1.95
C ALA A 225 -9.26 9.61 -1.42
N PHE A 226 -9.92 10.67 -0.98
CA PHE A 226 -9.31 11.78 -0.29
C PHE A 226 -10.14 12.16 0.93
N LEU A 227 -9.46 12.42 2.04
CA LEU A 227 -10.06 12.95 3.26
C LEU A 227 -9.35 14.25 3.62
N PRO A 228 -10.00 15.43 3.50
CA PRO A 228 -9.40 16.68 3.97
C PRO A 228 -9.15 16.60 5.48
N ASP A 229 -8.13 17.32 5.94
CA ASP A 229 -7.81 17.46 7.37
C ASP A 229 -7.22 18.84 7.67
N ASP A 230 -6.87 19.09 8.92
CA ASP A 230 -6.22 20.32 9.39
C ASP A 230 -4.69 20.23 9.40
N GLY A 231 -4.10 19.16 8.85
CA GLY A 231 -2.66 18.92 8.91
C GLY A 231 -2.15 18.37 10.26
N THR A 232 -3.01 17.99 11.20
CA THR A 232 -2.57 17.44 12.50
C THR A 232 -2.92 15.97 12.71
N LEU A 233 -3.77 15.43 11.85
CA LEU A 233 -4.33 14.09 12.02
C LEU A 233 -3.26 12.98 12.01
N PRO A 234 -3.14 12.19 13.11
CA PRO A 234 -2.27 11.02 13.12
C PRO A 234 -2.74 9.99 12.11
N ARG A 235 -1.79 9.37 11.40
CA ARG A 235 -2.10 8.54 10.23
C ARG A 235 -1.15 7.36 10.06
N ALA A 236 -1.67 6.29 9.51
CA ALA A 236 -0.92 5.15 8.99
C ALA A 236 -1.53 4.80 7.63
N VAL A 237 -0.96 5.38 6.58
CA VAL A 237 -1.46 5.26 5.20
C VAL A 237 -0.45 4.47 4.39
N ALA A 238 -0.92 3.46 3.66
CA ALA A 238 -0.09 2.70 2.76
C ALA A 238 -0.85 2.37 1.48
N MET A 239 -0.14 2.34 0.36
CA MET A 239 -0.68 1.97 -0.95
C MET A 239 0.30 1.05 -1.67
N THR A 240 -0.25 0.06 -2.37
CA THR A 240 0.50 -0.83 -3.26
C THR A 240 -0.01 -0.64 -4.68
N TYR A 241 0.91 -0.40 -5.60
CA TYR A 241 0.70 -0.26 -7.03
C TYR A 241 1.30 -1.46 -7.75
N ARG A 242 0.75 -1.80 -8.91
CA ARG A 242 1.38 -2.69 -9.89
C ARG A 242 1.40 -2.00 -11.25
N LEU A 243 2.48 -2.19 -11.99
CA LEU A 243 2.58 -1.65 -13.34
C LEU A 243 1.75 -2.49 -14.29
N ILE A 244 0.94 -1.84 -15.13
CA ILE A 244 0.07 -2.55 -16.08
C ILE A 244 0.92 -3.24 -17.17
N ASP A 245 1.96 -2.56 -17.67
CA ASP A 245 2.83 -3.09 -18.73
C ASP A 245 3.93 -4.03 -18.18
N HIS A 246 4.15 -4.02 -16.86
CA HIS A 246 5.12 -4.84 -16.14
C HIS A 246 4.50 -5.43 -14.85
N PRO A 247 3.55 -6.38 -14.97
CA PRO A 247 2.79 -6.92 -13.84
C PRO A 247 3.63 -7.70 -12.82
N GLU A 248 4.89 -8.00 -13.13
CA GLU A 248 5.85 -8.48 -12.14
C GLU A 248 6.25 -7.40 -11.12
N ILE A 249 6.09 -6.12 -11.43
CA ILE A 249 6.56 -5.02 -10.60
C ILE A 249 5.47 -4.53 -9.65
N GLU A 250 5.72 -4.75 -8.36
CA GLU A 250 4.93 -4.18 -7.28
C GLU A 250 5.70 -3.03 -6.62
N ILE A 251 5.00 -1.92 -6.40
CA ILE A 251 5.53 -0.73 -5.73
C ILE A 251 4.67 -0.48 -4.49
N TYR A 252 5.28 -0.33 -3.33
CA TYR A 252 4.60 0.04 -2.11
C TYR A 252 5.20 1.30 -1.54
N PHE A 253 4.33 2.18 -1.08
CA PHE A 253 4.75 3.34 -0.30
C PHE A 253 3.83 3.53 0.89
N SER A 254 4.41 3.88 2.03
CA SER A 254 3.65 4.21 3.24
C SER A 254 4.14 5.45 3.95
N ASP A 255 3.17 6.21 4.45
CA ASP A 255 3.26 7.34 5.34
C ASP A 255 2.71 6.90 6.70
N ASN A 256 3.60 6.54 7.63
CA ASN A 256 3.20 5.95 8.90
C ASN A 256 3.68 6.75 10.11
N PHE A 257 2.75 7.41 10.78
CA PHE A 257 2.97 8.16 12.02
C PHE A 257 2.75 7.30 13.28
N THR A 258 2.24 6.07 13.16
CA THR A 258 1.84 5.24 14.32
C THR A 258 2.53 3.87 14.36
N ASN A 259 2.80 3.38 15.57
CA ASN A 259 3.17 1.99 15.89
C ASN A 259 4.33 1.36 15.09
N GLY A 260 5.53 1.51 15.65
CA GLY A 260 6.74 0.77 15.29
C GLY A 260 7.72 0.84 16.46
N ASP A 261 8.62 -0.14 16.59
CA ASP A 261 9.68 -0.11 17.59
C ASP A 261 10.56 1.13 17.37
N GLU A 262 10.40 2.13 18.22
CA GLU A 262 11.09 3.43 18.14
C GLU A 262 12.60 3.30 18.28
N LYS A 263 13.06 2.19 18.87
CA LYS A 263 14.48 1.92 19.08
C LYS A 263 15.12 1.14 17.94
N ALA A 264 14.33 0.57 17.03
CA ALA A 264 14.88 -0.19 15.92
C ALA A 264 15.55 0.74 14.90
N SER A 265 16.80 0.44 14.54
CA SER A 265 17.49 1.16 13.48
C SER A 265 16.86 0.87 12.10
N PRO A 266 17.00 1.78 11.12
CA PRO A 266 16.57 1.51 9.75
C PRO A 266 17.08 0.18 9.20
N GLU A 267 18.35 -0.16 9.42
CA GLU A 267 18.97 -1.42 8.99
C GLU A 267 18.26 -2.65 9.58
N LYS A 268 17.90 -2.59 10.87
CA LYS A 268 17.14 -3.66 11.51
C LYS A 268 15.76 -3.84 10.86
N ILE A 269 15.05 -2.74 10.62
CA ILE A 269 13.74 -2.78 9.96
C ILE A 269 13.84 -3.38 8.56
N ILE A 270 14.85 -2.98 7.79
CA ILE A 270 15.15 -3.51 6.46
C ILE A 270 15.42 -5.02 6.52
N ASN A 271 16.26 -5.46 7.46
CA ASN A 271 16.58 -6.88 7.62
C ASN A 271 15.34 -7.69 8.02
N ASP A 272 14.57 -7.24 9.00
CA ASP A 272 13.34 -7.88 9.46
C ASP A 272 12.29 -7.94 8.33
N PHE A 273 12.26 -6.96 7.44
CA PHE A 273 11.40 -6.97 6.26
C PHE A 273 11.80 -8.13 5.33
N TRP A 274 13.07 -8.19 4.93
CA TRP A 274 13.54 -9.22 3.99
C TRP A 274 13.49 -10.62 4.56
N GLU A 275 13.82 -10.82 5.84
CA GLU A 275 13.67 -12.13 6.49
C GLU A 275 12.22 -12.63 6.43
N SER A 276 11.27 -11.74 6.68
CA SER A 276 9.84 -12.06 6.60
C SER A 276 9.39 -12.31 5.16
N GLN A 277 9.86 -11.54 4.19
CA GLN A 277 9.56 -11.77 2.77
C GLN A 277 10.13 -13.12 2.31
N GLY A 278 11.38 -13.42 2.65
CA GLY A 278 12.02 -14.69 2.33
C GLY A 278 11.26 -15.88 2.93
N ARG A 279 10.87 -15.80 4.21
CA ARG A 279 10.04 -16.84 4.86
C ARG A 279 8.66 -16.96 4.19
N GLY A 280 7.98 -15.85 3.95
CA GLY A 280 6.65 -15.83 3.36
C GLY A 280 6.59 -16.38 1.93
N ARG A 281 7.69 -16.24 1.18
CA ARG A 281 7.84 -16.78 -0.19
C ARG A 281 8.45 -18.17 -0.25
N TYR A 282 8.79 -18.76 0.90
CA TYR A 282 9.59 -19.98 0.98
C TYR A 282 10.87 -19.91 0.14
N ALA A 283 11.49 -18.72 0.08
CA ALA A 283 12.67 -18.48 -0.74
C ALA A 283 13.80 -19.43 -0.33
N LYS A 284 14.42 -20.08 -1.32
CA LYS A 284 15.60 -20.93 -1.11
C LYS A 284 16.77 -20.12 -0.60
N LYS A 285 16.88 -18.87 -1.05
CA LYS A 285 17.97 -17.97 -0.72
C LYS A 285 17.49 -16.53 -0.81
N LEU A 286 17.97 -15.71 0.12
CA LEU A 286 17.87 -14.25 0.05
C LEU A 286 19.29 -13.68 0.18
N GLN A 287 19.70 -12.90 -0.81
CA GLN A 287 21.05 -12.34 -0.89
C GLN A 287 20.99 -10.82 -0.99
N LEU A 288 21.66 -10.13 -0.07
CA LEU A 288 21.89 -8.70 -0.18
C LEU A 288 22.91 -8.43 -1.29
N ILE A 289 22.54 -7.58 -2.25
CA ILE A 289 23.34 -7.25 -3.44
C ILE A 289 23.64 -5.74 -3.54
N ASN A 290 23.66 -5.07 -2.39
CA ASN A 290 24.05 -3.67 -2.29
C ASN A 290 25.47 -3.42 -2.85
N PRO A 291 25.76 -2.21 -3.35
CA PRO A 291 27.13 -1.79 -3.62
C PRO A 291 28.02 -2.06 -2.40
N HIS A 292 29.07 -2.86 -2.59
CA HIS A 292 29.78 -3.52 -1.49
C HIS A 292 31.10 -2.82 -1.12
N ILE A 293 31.38 -2.80 0.18
CA ILE A 293 32.74 -2.71 0.73
C ILE A 293 33.09 -4.12 1.24
N PRO A 294 34.16 -4.78 0.72
CA PRO A 294 34.61 -6.12 1.14
C PRO A 294 34.52 -6.35 2.66
N GLY A 295 33.70 -7.33 3.07
CA GLY A 295 33.57 -7.77 4.47
C GLY A 295 32.60 -6.95 5.34
N VAL A 296 31.89 -5.97 4.77
CA VAL A 296 30.93 -5.13 5.52
C VAL A 296 29.52 -5.33 4.95
N VAL A 297 28.57 -5.67 5.82
CA VAL A 297 27.14 -5.57 5.50
C VAL A 297 26.80 -4.08 5.47
N HIS A 298 26.66 -3.54 4.25
CA HIS A 298 26.40 -2.13 4.04
C HIS A 298 24.99 -1.92 3.54
N PHE A 299 24.24 -1.03 4.20
CA PHE A 299 22.98 -0.48 3.72
C PHE A 299 23.25 0.95 3.22
N PRO A 300 23.15 1.20 1.90
CA PRO A 300 23.36 2.54 1.35
C PRO A 300 22.39 3.55 1.94
N ASP A 301 22.82 4.82 1.96
CA ASP A 301 21.96 5.94 2.31
C ASP A 301 20.89 6.15 1.23
N VAL A 302 19.74 6.66 1.66
CA VAL A 302 18.64 7.11 0.81
C VAL A 302 17.97 8.32 1.47
N GLU A 303 17.31 9.14 0.68
CA GLU A 303 16.48 10.23 1.16
C GLU A 303 15.05 10.07 0.62
N LEU A 304 14.06 10.13 1.50
CA LEU A 304 12.64 10.18 1.13
C LEU A 304 12.05 11.48 1.70
N ALA A 305 11.57 12.37 0.84
CA ALA A 305 11.04 13.69 1.22
C ALA A 305 11.93 14.52 2.17
N GLY A 306 13.25 14.57 1.92
CA GLY A 306 14.18 15.32 2.79
C GLY A 306 14.68 14.54 4.01
N PHE A 307 14.09 13.38 4.30
CA PHE A 307 14.44 12.59 5.46
C PHE A 307 15.45 11.51 5.12
N LYS A 308 16.54 11.47 5.90
CA LYS A 308 17.60 10.48 5.75
C LYS A 308 17.15 9.11 6.24
N GLY A 309 17.44 8.10 5.43
CA GLY A 309 17.14 6.71 5.70
C GLY A 309 18.21 5.78 5.16
N LYS A 310 17.87 4.48 5.15
CA LYS A 310 18.71 3.43 4.58
C LYS A 310 17.93 2.67 3.53
N ARG A 311 18.65 2.11 2.56
CA ARG A 311 18.08 1.23 1.55
C ARG A 311 18.82 -0.10 1.44
N SER A 312 18.20 -1.00 0.71
CA SER A 312 18.74 -2.29 0.33
C SER A 312 18.26 -2.70 -1.04
N LEU A 313 19.06 -3.54 -1.68
CA LEU A 313 18.75 -4.28 -2.86
C LEU A 313 19.06 -5.75 -2.58
N VAL A 314 18.12 -6.62 -2.93
CA VAL A 314 18.24 -8.07 -2.73
C VAL A 314 17.96 -8.83 -4.01
N GLU A 315 18.58 -10.00 -4.11
CA GLU A 315 18.19 -11.09 -5.00
C GLU A 315 17.48 -12.16 -4.16
N ILE A 316 16.36 -12.66 -4.67
CA ILE A 316 15.53 -13.68 -4.02
C ILE A 316 15.48 -14.88 -4.95
N THR A 317 15.99 -16.02 -4.49
CA THR A 317 15.87 -17.29 -5.22
C THR A 317 14.59 -18.01 -4.76
N ASN A 318 13.63 -18.12 -5.66
CA ASN A 318 12.34 -18.75 -5.40
C ASN A 318 12.43 -20.29 -5.35
N PRO A 319 11.39 -20.99 -4.83
CA PRO A 319 11.35 -22.45 -4.79
C PRO A 319 11.56 -23.13 -6.15
N ASP A 320 11.07 -22.53 -7.23
CA ASP A 320 11.23 -23.02 -8.61
C ASP A 320 12.63 -22.73 -9.19
N GLY A 321 13.47 -21.97 -8.48
CA GLY A 321 14.79 -21.54 -8.92
C GLY A 321 14.80 -20.23 -9.72
N SER A 322 13.64 -19.62 -9.96
CA SER A 322 13.57 -18.27 -10.54
C SER A 322 14.22 -17.24 -9.60
N LEU A 323 14.75 -16.18 -10.20
CA LEU A 323 15.38 -15.07 -9.48
C LEU A 323 14.49 -13.84 -9.55
N ASP A 324 14.11 -13.34 -8.39
CA ASP A 324 13.42 -12.07 -8.19
C ASP A 324 14.39 -11.04 -7.64
N HIS A 325 14.08 -9.76 -7.83
CA HIS A 325 14.86 -8.65 -7.28
C HIS A 325 13.97 -7.73 -6.47
N GLY A 326 14.52 -7.19 -5.39
CA GLY A 326 13.77 -6.33 -4.49
C GLY A 326 14.59 -5.14 -4.02
N TYR A 327 14.02 -3.96 -4.10
CA TYR A 327 14.50 -2.73 -3.48
C TYR A 327 13.64 -2.41 -2.27
N PHE A 328 14.25 -2.03 -1.16
CA PHE A 328 13.53 -1.55 0.02
C PHE A 328 14.29 -0.40 0.66
N ALA A 329 13.59 0.70 0.91
CA ALA A 329 14.07 1.90 1.58
C ALA A 329 13.20 2.21 2.79
N PHE A 330 13.85 2.62 3.88
CA PHE A 330 13.19 3.00 5.11
C PHE A 330 13.81 4.26 5.69
N VAL A 331 12.93 5.19 6.04
CA VAL A 331 13.24 6.38 6.83
C VAL A 331 12.58 6.21 8.19
N ARG A 332 13.39 6.41 9.24
CA ARG A 332 12.90 6.53 10.60
C ARG A 332 12.32 7.93 10.83
N GLY A 333 11.06 7.94 11.25
CA GLY A 333 10.34 9.10 11.71
C GLY A 333 10.75 9.57 13.11
N ASP A 334 10.35 10.79 13.46
CA ASP A 334 10.27 11.28 14.83
C ASP A 334 8.79 11.44 15.15
N LYS A 335 8.27 10.63 16.08
CA LYS A 335 6.84 10.56 16.38
C LYS A 335 6.34 11.72 17.25
N THR A 336 7.12 12.79 17.39
CA THR A 336 6.64 14.01 18.03
C THR A 336 5.68 14.77 17.10
N PRO A 337 4.49 15.17 17.56
CA PRO A 337 3.50 15.87 16.72
C PRO A 337 3.97 17.19 16.11
N LYS A 338 5.07 17.77 16.61
CA LYS A 338 5.56 19.10 16.20
C LYS A 338 6.24 19.09 14.83
N ASP A 339 6.88 17.98 14.46
CA ASP A 339 7.76 17.94 13.29
C ASP A 339 7.16 17.13 12.12
N ASP A 340 5.94 16.58 12.30
CA ASP A 340 5.23 15.68 11.36
C ASP A 340 6.19 14.77 10.59
N ARG A 341 7.01 14.01 11.32
CA ARG A 341 8.06 13.19 10.75
C ARG A 341 7.67 11.71 10.84
N PRO A 342 6.87 11.18 9.92
CA PRO A 342 6.45 9.79 9.93
C PRO A 342 7.60 8.85 9.57
N ASP A 343 7.45 7.56 9.93
CA ASP A 343 8.18 6.49 9.27
C ASP A 343 7.74 6.44 7.79
N LEU A 344 8.70 6.48 6.87
CA LEU A 344 8.44 6.29 5.44
C LEU A 344 9.03 4.98 4.99
N THR A 345 8.24 4.18 4.28
CA THR A 345 8.69 2.93 3.67
C THR A 345 8.40 2.97 2.19
N LEU A 346 9.40 2.63 1.38
CA LEU A 346 9.26 2.39 -0.05
C LEU A 346 9.81 1.00 -0.34
N TYR A 347 9.06 0.18 -1.06
CA TYR A 347 9.65 -1.01 -1.69
C TYR A 347 9.20 -1.16 -3.13
N VAL A 348 10.08 -1.71 -3.94
CA VAL A 348 9.81 -2.09 -5.32
C VAL A 348 10.31 -3.52 -5.48
N VAL A 349 9.42 -4.45 -5.79
CA VAL A 349 9.77 -5.87 -5.92
C VAL A 349 9.32 -6.39 -7.26
N GLY A 350 10.24 -7.02 -7.99
CA GLY A 350 9.94 -7.83 -9.15
C GLY A 350 9.58 -9.26 -8.72
N LYS A 351 8.43 -9.74 -9.18
CA LYS A 351 7.92 -11.10 -9.02
C LYS A 351 7.82 -11.73 -10.41
N ASN A 352 8.91 -12.30 -10.90
CA ASN A 352 9.04 -12.69 -12.31
C ASN A 352 8.01 -13.74 -12.75
N VAL A 353 7.43 -14.50 -11.81
CA VAL A 353 6.30 -15.41 -12.07
C VAL A 353 5.07 -14.69 -12.64
N ASN A 354 4.91 -13.39 -12.38
CA ASN A 354 3.79 -12.58 -12.86
C ASN A 354 4.11 -11.85 -14.17
N ALA A 355 5.32 -11.98 -14.72
CA ALA A 355 5.69 -11.27 -15.94
C ALA A 355 4.91 -11.81 -17.16
N THR A 356 4.32 -10.92 -17.95
CA THR A 356 3.65 -11.25 -19.21
C THR A 356 4.59 -11.13 -20.42
N GLY A 357 5.79 -10.61 -20.22
CA GLY A 357 6.85 -10.44 -21.21
C GLY A 357 8.23 -10.65 -20.60
N THR A 358 9.25 -9.97 -21.15
CA THR A 358 10.59 -9.97 -20.54
C THR A 358 10.54 -9.23 -19.21
N PRO A 359 10.83 -9.90 -18.07
CA PRO A 359 10.82 -9.23 -16.78
C PRO A 359 11.89 -8.14 -16.72
N LEU A 360 11.63 -7.07 -15.97
CA LEU A 360 12.65 -6.06 -15.74
C LEU A 360 13.88 -6.65 -15.04
N SER A 361 15.04 -6.23 -15.51
CA SER A 361 16.31 -6.56 -14.89
C SER A 361 16.46 -5.88 -13.52
N LYS A 362 17.38 -6.41 -12.71
CA LYS A 362 17.79 -5.82 -11.43
C LYS A 362 18.09 -4.31 -11.55
N ASP A 363 18.88 -3.92 -12.55
CA ASP A 363 19.34 -2.54 -12.70
C ASP A 363 18.17 -1.61 -13.09
N GLN A 364 17.23 -2.10 -13.89
CA GLN A 364 15.99 -1.37 -14.21
C GLN A 364 15.09 -1.22 -12.98
N ILE A 365 14.98 -2.25 -12.13
CA ILE A 365 14.23 -2.17 -10.87
C ILE A 365 14.88 -1.16 -9.91
N GLU A 366 16.21 -1.18 -9.77
CA GLU A 366 16.93 -0.21 -8.93
C GLU A 366 16.77 1.22 -9.47
N GLU A 367 16.81 1.41 -10.78
CA GLU A 367 16.58 2.72 -11.42
C GLU A 367 15.17 3.25 -11.14
N ILE A 368 14.13 2.43 -11.36
CA ILE A 368 12.74 2.77 -11.03
C ILE A 368 12.63 3.16 -9.55
N ALA A 369 13.15 2.32 -8.66
CA ALA A 369 13.05 2.54 -7.22
C ALA A 369 13.76 3.82 -6.78
N ASN A 370 14.94 4.11 -7.34
CA ASN A 370 15.67 5.34 -7.05
C ASN A 370 14.95 6.57 -7.62
N HIS A 371 14.33 6.48 -8.80
CA HIS A 371 13.52 7.57 -9.34
C HIS A 371 12.32 7.86 -8.44
N ILE A 372 11.56 6.83 -8.05
CA ILE A 372 10.43 6.96 -7.11
C ILE A 372 10.92 7.59 -5.80
N ALA A 373 11.97 7.03 -5.19
CA ALA A 373 12.57 7.55 -3.95
C ALA A 373 12.90 9.06 -4.06
N SER A 374 13.58 9.44 -5.15
CA SER A 374 13.98 10.82 -5.41
C SER A 374 12.82 11.76 -5.72
N SER A 375 11.66 11.24 -6.13
CA SER A 375 10.46 12.02 -6.43
C SER A 375 9.57 12.27 -5.23
N ILE A 376 9.76 11.52 -4.12
CA ILE A 376 8.88 11.60 -2.96
C ILE A 376 8.99 12.99 -2.30
N ARG A 377 7.87 13.71 -2.23
CA ARG A 377 7.78 15.06 -1.63
C ARG A 377 6.55 15.16 -0.75
N ARG A 378 6.64 15.96 0.31
CA ARG A 378 5.45 16.40 1.05
C ARG A 378 4.57 17.24 0.11
N ARG A 379 3.27 16.98 0.14
CA ARG A 379 2.27 17.71 -0.65
C ARG A 379 2.01 19.10 -0.08
#